data_AF-A0A7S2IXR0-F1
#
_entry.id   AF-A0A7S2IXR0-F1
#
_cell.length_a   1.000
_cell.length_b   1.000
_cell.length_c   1.000
_cell.angle_alpha   90.00
_cell.angle_beta   90.00
_cell.angle_gamma   90.00
#
_symmetry.space_group_name_H-M   'P 1'
#
loop_
_entity.id
_entity.type
_entity.pdbx_description
1 polymer ?
#
loop_
_entity_poly.entity_id
_entity_poly.type
_entity_poly.pdbx_seq_one_letter_code
_entity_poly.pdbx_strand_id
1 'polypeptide(L)'
;MDATGKNKAPERNDSSAASIFFLAWMIVGCFIALNLFVGAIVDNFTRIKQESDGSATMTPEQLQWVAALRETVNNKPMHAPREPKWPPRKAAYRLINTREFEMIVIGVIIGNVLGMALDFHRIDEYETYYYFYSNGMLFFTYFYYAEFLVKFFGLGPIGYFSDPWCRFDFFLVCVSLGDQFFSELLETLLPFPPTMIRVLRVARVLRILRLLKNLKGLRDLVMTLVFAFPALINVSCLLGLVIFMYAVLGLNLFTFVMPGEALADGRDFVTFSNACLTLFQCLTGDGWSELMDDAMVNEERGCDPSAGDCGTPLALPYFISFIVIGTFVFLNLVVAVILENFTSLGNVNPDLVSTNDITEFKEAWGRYDPDADGMIPAKVLPELVLGLPPPLGIQGTKEGTSPSKAYRFCLSLGLTQVQGEVGFKNVLDALINKNYKARKVEVAAGNEGGPPPAVRDMLEKRQKTLSGSIDLSKVTPAGLDEPLTERRFEMSRILAEELLRMFIRRKRETWSQNPQEHPSYRKREEEKAKAEAAAAEAAKAAAAAAAVPAKGAKGAGQGAKGGAKQPAGKPAPKQPPKGKDGGKGGGKGGRYDA
;
A
#
# COMPACT_ATOMS: atom_id res chain seq x y z
N MET A 1 -20.89 48.62 -12.50
CA MET A 1 -21.85 49.07 -11.46
C MET A 1 -22.28 50.49 -11.76
N ASP A 2 -21.33 51.40 -11.93
CA ASP A 2 -21.57 52.85 -12.05
C ASP A 2 -22.19 53.32 -13.39
N ALA A 3 -22.77 52.42 -14.21
CA ALA A 3 -23.31 52.78 -15.52
C ALA A 3 -24.76 53.28 -15.41
N THR A 4 -25.00 54.56 -15.75
CA THR A 4 -26.30 55.24 -15.60
C THR A 4 -27.12 55.32 -16.89
N GLY A 5 -26.48 55.34 -18.06
CA GLY A 5 -27.12 55.40 -19.38
C GLY A 5 -26.17 55.73 -20.53
N LYS A 6 -26.62 55.55 -21.78
CA LYS A 6 -25.81 55.87 -22.96
C LYS A 6 -25.42 57.35 -22.97
N ASN A 7 -24.13 57.64 -23.11
CA ASN A 7 -23.54 58.98 -23.12
C ASN A 7 -23.72 59.78 -21.81
N LYS A 8 -23.95 59.12 -20.67
CA LYS A 8 -23.96 59.77 -19.35
C LYS A 8 -22.70 59.37 -18.56
N ALA A 9 -22.23 60.29 -17.73
CA ALA A 9 -21.11 60.02 -16.83
C ALA A 9 -21.48 58.92 -15.81
N PRO A 10 -20.52 58.08 -15.41
CA PRO A 10 -20.76 57.07 -14.41
C PRO A 10 -21.00 57.72 -13.03
N GLU A 11 -21.99 57.21 -12.29
CA GLU A 11 -22.28 57.66 -10.93
C GLU A 11 -21.87 56.58 -9.93
N ARG A 12 -21.05 56.97 -8.96
CA ARG A 12 -20.48 56.06 -7.97
C ARG A 12 -21.57 55.45 -7.11
N ASN A 13 -21.52 54.13 -6.93
CA ASN A 13 -22.49 53.36 -6.14
C ASN A 13 -23.92 53.39 -6.69
N ASP A 14 -24.08 53.61 -7.99
CA ASP A 14 -25.34 53.30 -8.66
C ASP A 14 -25.50 51.76 -8.63
N SER A 15 -26.25 51.28 -7.63
CA SER A 15 -26.51 49.87 -7.32
C SER A 15 -27.37 49.22 -8.41
N SER A 16 -26.82 49.13 -9.62
CA SER A 16 -27.52 48.67 -10.81
C SER A 16 -27.66 47.14 -10.82
N ALA A 17 -28.76 46.66 -11.41
CA ALA A 17 -29.02 45.24 -11.67
C ALA A 17 -27.89 44.55 -12.49
N ALA A 18 -27.00 45.32 -13.10
CA ALA A 18 -25.79 44.83 -13.77
C ALA A 18 -24.85 44.06 -12.82
N SER A 19 -24.82 44.38 -11.53
CA SER A 19 -24.03 43.64 -10.54
C SER A 19 -24.53 42.22 -10.34
N ILE A 20 -25.85 42.06 -10.24
CA ILE A 20 -26.53 40.77 -10.16
C ILE A 20 -26.26 39.97 -11.44
N PHE A 21 -26.22 40.62 -12.60
CA PHE A 21 -25.84 39.98 -13.85
C PHE A 21 -24.42 39.40 -13.80
N PHE A 22 -23.40 40.16 -13.38
CA PHE A 22 -22.02 39.66 -13.28
C PHE A 22 -21.88 38.54 -12.24
N LEU A 23 -22.55 38.64 -11.09
CA LEU A 23 -22.60 37.57 -10.10
C LEU A 23 -23.24 36.29 -10.67
N ALA A 24 -24.38 36.43 -11.33
CA ALA A 24 -25.05 35.31 -11.98
C ALA A 24 -24.19 34.71 -13.10
N TRP A 25 -23.48 35.54 -13.87
CA TRP A 25 -22.55 35.08 -14.91
C TRP A 25 -21.33 34.35 -14.32
N MET A 26 -20.77 34.81 -13.21
CA MET A 26 -19.69 34.10 -12.53
C MET A 26 -20.16 32.73 -11.99
N ILE A 27 -21.36 32.68 -11.39
CA ILE A 27 -21.91 31.42 -10.86
C ILE A 27 -22.34 30.47 -11.98
N VAL A 28 -23.06 30.94 -13.00
CA VAL A 28 -23.57 30.06 -14.05
C VAL A 28 -22.51 29.80 -15.11
N GLY A 29 -21.84 30.86 -15.59
CA GLY A 29 -20.84 30.77 -16.65
C GLY A 29 -19.55 30.11 -16.16
N CYS A 30 -18.89 30.66 -15.15
CA CYS A 30 -17.57 30.17 -14.76
C CYS A 30 -17.65 28.83 -14.03
N PHE A 31 -18.55 28.67 -13.05
CA PHE A 31 -18.60 27.43 -12.27
C PHE A 31 -19.13 26.24 -13.09
N ILE A 32 -20.22 26.40 -13.85
CA ILE A 32 -20.78 25.28 -14.62
C ILE A 32 -19.86 24.93 -15.79
N ALA A 33 -19.36 25.91 -16.54
CA ALA A 33 -18.48 25.62 -17.68
C ALA A 33 -17.18 24.95 -17.23
N LEU A 34 -16.55 25.43 -16.15
CA LEU A 34 -15.32 24.84 -15.64
C LEU A 34 -15.57 23.41 -15.13
N ASN A 35 -16.64 23.17 -14.39
CA ASN A 35 -16.98 21.83 -13.90
C ASN A 35 -17.31 20.85 -15.04
N LEU A 36 -18.07 21.29 -16.04
CA LEU A 36 -18.40 20.47 -17.22
C LEU A 36 -17.14 20.16 -18.03
N PHE A 37 -16.26 21.15 -18.21
CA PHE A 37 -15.02 20.99 -18.94
C PHE A 37 -14.05 20.05 -18.24
N VAL A 38 -13.79 20.26 -16.94
CA VAL A 38 -12.94 19.37 -16.14
C VAL A 38 -13.52 17.96 -16.09
N GLY A 39 -14.84 17.82 -15.91
CA GLY A 39 -15.52 16.53 -15.91
C GLY A 39 -15.34 15.77 -17.23
N ALA A 40 -15.52 16.45 -18.37
CA ALA A 40 -15.34 15.86 -19.69
C ALA A 40 -13.87 15.45 -19.95
N ILE A 41 -12.91 16.27 -19.51
CA ILE A 41 -11.48 15.94 -19.63
C ILE A 41 -11.14 14.72 -18.77
N VAL A 42 -11.55 14.71 -17.50
CA VAL A 42 -11.29 13.60 -16.57
C VAL A 42 -11.89 12.30 -17.10
N ASP A 43 -13.12 12.31 -17.59
CA ASP A 43 -13.78 11.13 -18.16
C ASP A 43 -13.03 10.62 -19.40
N ASN A 44 -12.68 11.52 -20.32
CA ASN A 44 -11.94 11.15 -21.54
C ASN A 44 -10.54 10.61 -21.22
N PHE A 45 -9.80 11.23 -20.30
CA PHE A 45 -8.49 10.73 -19.85
C PHE A 45 -8.61 9.40 -19.12
N THR A 46 -9.66 9.21 -18.31
CA THR A 46 -9.90 7.93 -17.62
C THR A 46 -10.15 6.82 -18.63
N ARG A 47 -10.95 7.08 -19.67
CA ARG A 47 -11.18 6.13 -20.77
C ARG A 47 -9.89 5.80 -21.53
N ILE A 48 -9.12 6.81 -21.95
CA ILE A 48 -7.83 6.62 -22.66
C ILE A 48 -6.85 5.82 -21.80
N LYS A 49 -6.77 6.11 -20.49
CA LYS A 49 -5.94 5.35 -19.55
C LYS A 49 -6.38 3.89 -19.46
N GLN A 50 -7.70 3.65 -19.37
CA GLN A 50 -8.24 2.31 -19.33
C GLN A 50 -7.91 1.49 -20.59
N GLU A 51 -8.02 2.12 -21.77
CA GLU A 51 -7.70 1.49 -23.05
C GLU A 51 -6.18 1.22 -23.21
N SER A 52 -5.33 2.20 -22.85
CA SER A 52 -3.87 2.08 -22.99
C SER A 52 -3.23 1.09 -22.02
N ASP A 53 -3.68 1.06 -20.76
CA ASP A 53 -3.20 0.09 -19.77
C ASP A 53 -3.81 -1.31 -19.97
N GLY A 54 -4.75 -1.48 -20.90
CA GLY A 54 -5.52 -2.72 -21.06
C GLY A 54 -6.40 -3.05 -19.85
N SER A 55 -6.61 -2.07 -18.96
CA SER A 55 -7.41 -2.18 -17.75
C SER A 55 -8.91 -2.01 -18.01
N ALA A 56 -9.29 -1.54 -19.20
CA ALA A 56 -10.68 -1.39 -19.65
C ALA A 56 -11.51 -2.69 -19.53
N THR A 57 -10.86 -3.85 -19.66
CA THR A 57 -11.54 -5.16 -19.57
C THR A 57 -11.42 -5.83 -18.19
N MET A 58 -10.85 -5.14 -17.19
CA MET A 58 -10.51 -5.72 -15.89
C MET A 58 -11.35 -5.12 -14.77
N THR A 59 -11.74 -5.93 -13.78
CA THR A 59 -12.34 -5.39 -12.55
C THR A 59 -11.28 -4.72 -11.67
N PRO A 60 -11.65 -3.77 -10.79
CA PRO A 60 -10.73 -3.13 -9.86
C PRO A 60 -9.91 -4.13 -9.02
N GLU A 61 -10.53 -5.24 -8.60
CA GLU A 61 -9.87 -6.30 -7.83
C GLU A 61 -8.84 -7.06 -8.66
N GLN A 62 -9.12 -7.29 -9.95
CA GLN A 62 -8.18 -7.95 -10.85
C GLN A 62 -6.98 -7.04 -11.17
N LEU A 63 -7.20 -5.72 -11.27
CA LEU A 63 -6.10 -4.75 -11.44
C LEU A 63 -5.18 -4.73 -10.22
N GLN A 64 -5.76 -4.77 -9.02
CA GLN A 64 -4.99 -4.88 -7.77
C GLN A 64 -4.15 -6.17 -7.75
N TRP A 65 -4.71 -7.29 -8.21
CA TRP A 65 -3.98 -8.55 -8.33
C TRP A 65 -2.80 -8.47 -9.29
N VAL A 66 -3.00 -7.91 -10.49
CA VAL A 66 -1.95 -7.74 -11.49
C VAL A 66 -0.85 -6.81 -10.98
N ALA A 67 -1.21 -5.74 -10.26
CA ALA A 67 -0.25 -4.87 -9.60
C ALA A 67 0.58 -5.62 -8.55
N ALA A 68 -0.07 -6.43 -7.70
CA ALA A 68 0.61 -7.27 -6.71
C ALA A 68 1.55 -8.29 -7.36
N LEU A 69 1.15 -8.90 -8.49
CA LEU A 69 2.00 -9.81 -9.27
C LEU A 69 3.20 -9.11 -9.91
N ARG A 70 3.01 -7.89 -10.43
CA ARG A 70 4.11 -7.09 -10.99
C ARG A 70 5.16 -6.82 -9.92
N GLU A 71 4.71 -6.52 -8.71
CA GLU A 71 5.57 -6.33 -7.55
C GLU A 71 6.32 -7.61 -7.16
N THR A 72 5.71 -8.80 -7.17
CA THR A 72 6.44 -10.04 -6.82
C THR A 72 7.60 -10.34 -7.74
N VAL A 73 7.45 -10.06 -9.05
CA VAL A 73 8.49 -10.31 -10.06
C VAL A 73 9.68 -9.39 -9.85
N ASN A 74 9.42 -8.10 -9.65
CA ASN A 74 10.44 -7.06 -9.56
C ASN A 74 11.14 -7.02 -8.20
N ASN A 75 10.48 -7.53 -7.16
CA ASN A 75 10.97 -7.40 -5.80
C ASN A 75 12.06 -8.41 -5.43
N LYS A 76 13.05 -7.90 -4.69
CA LYS A 76 14.17 -8.65 -4.12
C LYS A 76 14.11 -8.59 -2.58
N PRO A 77 14.74 -9.56 -1.89
CA PRO A 77 14.89 -9.50 -0.44
C PRO A 77 15.65 -8.24 -0.03
N MET A 78 15.34 -7.69 1.13
CA MET A 78 15.97 -6.48 1.65
C MET A 78 16.99 -6.86 2.71
N HIS A 79 18.22 -6.36 2.59
CA HIS A 79 19.27 -6.59 3.58
C HIS A 79 18.89 -5.92 4.90
N ALA A 80 18.79 -6.68 5.97
CA ALA A 80 18.53 -6.12 7.29
C ALA A 80 19.85 -5.88 8.04
N PRO A 81 20.00 -4.73 8.74
CA PRO A 81 21.19 -4.48 9.52
C PRO A 81 21.31 -5.50 10.67
N ARG A 82 22.43 -6.22 10.72
CA ARG A 82 22.74 -7.18 11.79
C ARG A 82 23.16 -6.47 13.07
N GLU A 83 22.81 -7.06 14.21
CA GLU A 83 23.39 -6.64 15.49
C GLU A 83 24.92 -6.76 15.44
N PRO A 84 25.66 -5.69 15.74
CA PRO A 84 27.11 -5.73 15.75
C PRO A 84 27.61 -6.59 16.92
N LYS A 85 28.67 -7.38 16.67
CA LYS A 85 29.26 -8.29 17.67
C LYS A 85 30.00 -7.55 18.79
N TRP A 86 30.59 -6.39 18.49
CA TRP A 86 31.44 -5.65 19.42
C TRP A 86 30.60 -4.90 20.47
N PRO A 87 30.87 -5.05 21.80
CA PRO A 87 29.98 -4.57 22.86
C PRO A 87 29.61 -3.07 22.85
N PRO A 88 30.53 -2.10 22.70
CA PRO A 88 30.15 -0.69 22.69
C PRO A 88 29.35 -0.31 21.45
N ARG A 89 29.68 -0.89 20.29
CA ARG A 89 28.87 -0.73 19.07
C ARG A 89 27.50 -1.39 19.20
N LYS A 90 27.41 -2.51 19.92
CA LYS A 90 26.14 -3.18 20.25
C LYS A 90 25.28 -2.33 21.18
N ALA A 91 25.87 -1.67 22.17
CA ALA A 91 25.17 -0.73 23.03
C ALA A 91 24.61 0.46 22.22
N ALA A 92 25.41 1.05 21.34
CA ALA A 92 24.96 2.11 20.45
C ALA A 92 23.83 1.64 19.51
N TYR A 93 23.98 0.47 18.88
CA TYR A 93 22.94 -0.13 18.03
C TYR A 93 21.62 -0.36 18.78
N ARG A 94 21.70 -0.85 20.03
CA ARG A 94 20.51 -1.02 20.88
C ARG A 94 19.87 0.31 21.23
N LEU A 95 20.67 1.32 21.60
CA LEU A 95 20.19 2.67 21.93
C LEU A 95 19.42 3.30 20.75
N ILE A 96 19.97 3.22 19.53
CA ILE A 96 19.34 3.80 18.33
C ILE A 96 17.98 3.17 18.04
N ASN A 97 17.82 1.88 18.35
CA ASN A 97 16.60 1.13 18.10
C ASN A 97 15.56 1.21 19.23
N THR A 98 15.82 1.97 20.31
CA THR A 98 14.82 2.15 21.36
C THR A 98 13.83 3.26 21.01
N ARG A 99 12.57 3.09 21.44
CA ARG A 99 11.52 4.09 21.18
C ARG A 99 11.78 5.40 21.91
N GLU A 100 12.47 5.35 23.05
CA GLU A 100 12.82 6.53 23.85
C GLU A 100 13.80 7.42 23.09
N PHE A 101 14.82 6.83 22.44
CA PHE A 101 15.75 7.59 21.62
C PHE A 101 15.02 8.28 20.45
N GLU A 102 14.12 7.57 19.78
CA GLU A 102 13.30 8.12 18.71
C GLU A 102 12.41 9.28 19.19
N MET A 103 11.74 9.14 20.34
CA MET A 103 10.92 10.20 20.94
C MET A 103 11.76 11.43 21.33
N ILE A 104 12.97 11.23 21.87
CA ILE A 104 13.88 12.33 22.20
C ILE A 104 14.28 13.09 20.93
N VAL A 105 14.66 12.40 19.86
CA VAL A 105 15.01 13.04 18.58
C VAL A 105 13.83 13.84 18.03
N ILE A 106 12.61 13.27 18.04
CA ILE A 106 11.39 13.99 17.63
C ILE A 106 11.16 15.24 18.49
N GLY A 107 11.23 15.10 19.81
CA GLY A 107 11.06 16.22 20.75
C GLY A 107 12.07 17.34 20.50
N VAL A 108 13.32 16.98 20.19
CA VAL A 108 14.38 17.94 19.83
C VAL A 108 14.07 18.65 18.51
N ILE A 109 13.56 17.94 17.49
CA ILE A 109 13.14 18.55 16.22
C ILE A 109 11.99 19.54 16.45
N ILE A 110 10.96 19.16 17.21
CA ILE A 110 9.83 20.04 17.52
C ILE A 110 10.33 21.27 18.30
N GLY A 111 11.19 21.08 19.30
CA GLY A 111 11.80 22.16 20.05
C GLY A 111 12.62 23.11 19.16
N ASN A 112 13.38 22.58 18.20
CA ASN A 112 14.13 23.39 17.25
C ASN A 112 13.21 24.20 16.33
N VAL A 113 12.12 23.61 15.84
CA VAL A 113 11.13 24.32 15.01
C VAL A 113 10.44 25.44 15.77
N LEU A 114 10.01 25.19 17.01
CA LEU A 114 9.44 26.22 17.88
C LEU A 114 10.45 27.33 18.16
N GLY A 115 11.71 26.97 18.40
CA GLY A 115 12.77 27.95 18.58
C GLY A 115 13.03 28.79 17.32
N MET A 116 12.97 28.21 16.11
CA MET A 116 13.08 28.98 14.85
C MET A 116 11.95 30.00 14.71
N ALA A 117 10.74 29.70 15.20
CA ALA A 117 9.61 30.62 15.19
C ALA A 117 9.75 31.83 16.14
N LEU A 118 10.75 31.82 17.02
CA LEU A 118 11.07 32.96 17.90
C LEU A 118 11.93 34.04 17.23
N ASP A 119 12.41 33.79 16.00
CA ASP A 119 13.16 34.78 15.23
C ASP A 119 12.24 35.90 14.74
N PHE A 120 12.65 37.16 14.91
CA PHE A 120 11.89 38.33 14.49
C PHE A 120 12.81 39.41 13.89
N HIS A 121 12.20 40.33 13.14
CA HIS A 121 12.96 41.40 12.47
C HIS A 121 13.73 42.25 13.49
N ARG A 122 15.05 42.41 13.27
CA ARG A 122 15.98 43.16 14.14
C ARG A 122 16.21 42.53 15.52
N ILE A 123 16.14 41.20 15.61
CA ILE A 123 16.50 40.44 16.82
C ILE A 123 17.91 40.74 17.34
N ASP A 124 18.84 41.08 16.44
CA ASP A 124 20.24 41.41 16.71
C ASP A 124 20.41 42.66 17.58
N GLU A 125 19.41 43.55 17.62
CA GLU A 125 19.44 44.74 18.49
C GLU A 125 19.21 44.42 19.97
N TYR A 126 18.66 43.23 20.26
CA TYR A 126 18.44 42.74 21.61
C TYR A 126 19.55 41.75 21.99
N GLU A 127 20.75 42.25 22.26
CA GLU A 127 21.97 41.44 22.46
C GLU A 127 21.76 40.22 23.39
N THR A 128 21.15 40.41 24.55
CA THR A 128 20.89 39.32 25.52
C THR A 128 19.96 38.25 24.94
N TYR A 129 18.91 38.67 24.23
CA TYR A 129 17.95 37.76 23.61
C TYR A 129 18.59 37.03 22.43
N TYR A 130 19.31 37.76 21.57
CA TYR A 130 20.04 37.20 20.43
C TYR A 130 21.09 36.18 20.89
N TYR A 131 21.83 36.47 21.95
CA TYR A 131 22.81 35.55 22.53
C TYR A 131 22.12 34.26 23.02
N PHE A 132 21.01 34.37 23.75
CA PHE A 132 20.26 33.20 24.22
C PHE A 132 19.70 32.38 23.05
N TYR A 133 19.10 33.05 22.06
CA TYR A 133 18.57 32.42 20.85
C TYR A 133 19.66 31.68 20.08
N SER A 134 20.81 32.33 19.82
CA SER A 134 21.92 31.77 19.08
C SER A 134 22.51 30.54 19.78
N ASN A 135 22.72 30.61 21.10
CA ASN A 135 23.17 29.45 21.88
C ASN A 135 22.14 28.30 21.88
N GLY A 136 20.84 28.60 21.93
CA GLY A 136 19.78 27.59 21.80
C GLY A 136 19.81 26.90 20.43
N MET A 137 19.95 27.66 19.34
CA MET A 137 20.08 27.11 17.98
C MET A 137 21.35 26.28 17.80
N LEU A 138 22.44 26.69 18.43
CA LEU A 138 23.72 25.97 18.44
C LEU A 138 23.60 24.64 19.18
N PHE A 139 22.91 24.62 20.33
CA PHE A 139 22.63 23.39 21.09
C PHE A 139 21.90 22.34 20.24
N PHE A 140 20.85 22.74 19.52
CA PHE A 140 20.13 21.83 18.63
C PHE A 140 21.02 21.28 17.51
N THR A 141 21.88 22.13 16.94
CA THR A 141 22.82 21.72 15.89
C THR A 141 23.83 20.69 16.39
N TYR A 142 24.42 20.90 17.59
CA TYR A 142 25.31 19.92 18.20
C TYR A 142 24.61 18.61 18.56
N PHE A 143 23.34 18.68 18.98
CA PHE A 143 22.54 17.47 19.20
C PHE A 143 22.44 16.63 17.91
N TYR A 144 22.20 17.25 16.76
CA TYR A 144 22.15 16.52 15.48
C TYR A 144 23.49 15.93 15.07
N TYR A 145 24.61 16.57 15.41
CA TYR A 145 25.94 15.99 15.20
C TYR A 145 26.16 14.77 16.10
N ALA A 146 25.79 14.86 17.37
CA ALA A 146 25.87 13.73 18.29
C ALA A 146 24.97 12.57 17.84
N GLU A 147 23.72 12.86 17.44
CA GLU A 147 22.78 11.89 16.88
C GLU A 147 23.37 11.18 15.65
N PHE A 148 23.95 11.94 14.71
CA PHE A 148 24.63 11.40 13.55
C PHE A 148 25.78 10.48 13.94
N LEU A 149 26.67 10.92 14.85
CA LEU A 149 27.81 10.13 15.28
C LEU A 149 27.39 8.83 15.95
N VAL A 150 26.35 8.87 16.81
CA VAL A 150 25.79 7.67 17.45
C VAL A 150 25.24 6.72 16.39
N LYS A 151 24.41 7.20 15.46
CA LYS A 151 23.84 6.39 14.37
C LYS A 151 24.90 5.80 13.45
N PHE A 152 25.88 6.61 13.04
CA PHE A 152 26.98 6.21 12.17
C PHE A 152 27.84 5.14 12.83
N PHE A 153 28.15 5.30 14.11
CA PHE A 153 28.92 4.31 14.88
C PHE A 153 28.13 3.01 15.09
N GLY A 154 26.85 3.09 15.48
CA GLY A 154 26.01 1.92 15.75
C GLY A 154 25.74 1.08 14.50
N LEU A 155 25.21 1.72 13.44
CA LEU A 155 24.86 1.04 12.18
C LEU A 155 26.12 0.69 11.36
N GLY A 156 27.20 1.46 11.51
CA GLY A 156 28.38 1.40 10.64
C GLY A 156 28.12 2.04 9.27
N PRO A 157 29.17 2.30 8.47
CA PRO A 157 29.06 3.08 7.25
C PRO A 157 28.15 2.43 6.20
N ILE A 158 28.29 1.12 5.98
CA ILE A 158 27.48 0.39 4.99
C ILE A 158 25.99 0.39 5.39
N GLY A 159 25.69 0.13 6.67
CA GLY A 159 24.31 0.13 7.17
C GLY A 159 23.69 1.52 7.16
N TYR A 160 24.46 2.54 7.55
CA TYR A 160 24.00 3.93 7.61
C TYR A 160 23.67 4.48 6.22
N PHE A 161 24.55 4.30 5.22
CA PHE A 161 24.31 4.83 3.87
C PHE A 161 23.29 4.01 3.06
N SER A 162 22.92 2.81 3.52
CA SER A 162 21.88 2.01 2.87
C SER A 162 20.48 2.59 3.11
N ASP A 163 20.22 3.20 4.28
CA ASP A 163 18.93 3.84 4.60
C ASP A 163 18.83 5.22 3.90
N PRO A 164 17.84 5.45 3.01
CA PRO A 164 17.60 6.76 2.39
C PRO A 164 17.42 7.90 3.40
N TRP A 165 16.80 7.63 4.55
CA TRP A 165 16.58 8.64 5.58
C TRP A 165 17.85 9.01 6.31
N CYS A 166 18.73 8.04 6.57
CA CYS A 166 20.06 8.31 7.12
C CYS A 166 20.93 9.10 6.12
N ARG A 167 20.83 8.82 4.81
CA ARG A 167 21.49 9.64 3.77
C ARG A 167 21.02 11.09 3.79
N PHE A 168 19.71 11.29 3.91
CA PHE A 168 19.13 12.63 4.03
C PHE A 168 19.58 13.34 5.33
N ASP A 169 19.57 12.64 6.46
CA ASP A 169 20.08 13.16 7.74
C ASP A 169 21.54 13.62 7.62
N PHE A 170 22.40 12.83 6.99
CA PHE A 170 23.80 13.16 6.74
C PHE A 170 23.98 14.36 5.81
N PHE A 171 23.19 14.45 4.73
CA PHE A 171 23.17 15.63 3.87
C PHE A 171 22.86 16.90 4.69
N LEU A 172 21.83 16.86 5.54
CA LEU A 172 21.48 17.99 6.40
C LEU A 172 22.59 18.34 7.41
N VAL A 173 23.29 17.33 7.95
CA VAL A 173 24.46 17.55 8.82
C VAL A 173 25.59 18.23 8.04
N CYS A 174 25.86 17.82 6.80
CA CYS A 174 26.88 18.43 5.95
C CYS A 174 26.54 19.89 5.62
N VAL A 175 25.29 20.19 5.25
CA VAL A 175 24.83 21.56 5.01
C VAL A 175 25.02 22.42 6.26
N SER A 176 24.73 21.87 7.44
CA SER A 176 24.89 22.55 8.73
C SER A 176 26.35 22.80 9.10
N LEU A 177 27.23 21.84 8.84
CA LEU A 177 28.67 22.01 9.00
C LEU A 177 29.23 23.04 8.02
N GLY A 178 28.72 23.03 6.78
CA GLY A 178 28.95 24.04 5.75
C GLY A 178 28.65 25.44 6.25
N ASP A 179 27.42 25.67 6.72
CA ASP A 179 26.99 26.95 7.25
C ASP A 179 27.83 27.41 8.46
N GLN A 180 28.11 26.51 9.41
CA GLN A 180 28.82 26.83 10.66
C GLN A 180 30.32 27.14 10.47
N PHE A 181 31.02 26.37 9.64
CA PHE A 181 32.49 26.45 9.54
C PHE A 181 32.98 27.11 8.26
N PHE A 182 32.19 27.03 7.19
CA PHE A 182 32.60 27.57 5.91
C PHE A 182 32.04 28.96 5.66
N SER A 183 31.05 29.48 6.39
CA SER A 183 30.50 30.83 6.12
C SER A 183 31.57 31.93 6.10
N GLU A 184 32.43 32.02 7.11
CA GLU A 184 33.53 33.02 7.17
C GLU A 184 34.66 32.75 6.16
N LEU A 185 34.97 31.48 5.90
CA LEU A 185 36.00 31.08 4.93
C LEU A 185 35.51 31.29 3.47
N LEU A 186 34.22 31.10 3.24
CA LEU A 186 33.55 31.24 1.96
C LEU A 186 33.45 32.71 1.55
N GLU A 187 33.20 33.61 2.51
CA GLU A 187 33.24 35.07 2.31
C GLU A 187 34.64 35.57 1.92
N THR A 188 35.70 34.89 2.37
CA THR A 188 37.09 35.33 2.15
C THR A 188 37.79 34.67 0.97
N LEU A 189 37.46 33.41 0.62
CA LEU A 189 38.15 32.67 -0.45
C LEU A 189 37.39 32.56 -1.77
N LEU A 190 36.06 32.66 -1.78
CA LEU A 190 35.27 32.46 -2.99
C LEU A 190 34.38 33.69 -3.25
N PRO A 191 34.31 34.23 -4.49
CA PRO A 191 33.46 35.37 -4.83
C PRO A 191 31.99 34.95 -4.92
N PHE A 192 31.46 34.30 -3.88
CA PHE A 192 30.05 33.96 -3.83
C PHE A 192 29.24 35.17 -3.39
N PRO A 193 28.12 35.48 -4.07
CA PRO A 193 27.26 36.57 -3.65
C PRO A 193 26.68 36.29 -2.26
N PRO A 194 26.53 37.30 -1.39
CA PRO A 194 26.04 37.13 -0.01
C PRO A 194 24.64 36.52 0.09
N THR A 195 23.88 36.51 -1.02
CA THR A 195 22.60 35.81 -1.16
C THR A 195 22.72 34.28 -1.02
N MET A 196 23.81 33.67 -1.51
CA MET A 196 24.05 32.22 -1.39
C MET A 196 24.22 31.78 0.06
N ILE A 197 24.89 32.62 0.87
CA ILE A 197 25.08 32.38 2.31
C ILE A 197 23.73 32.44 3.04
N ARG A 198 22.85 33.39 2.67
CA ARG A 198 21.49 33.46 3.22
C ARG A 198 20.68 32.20 2.90
N VAL A 199 20.85 31.61 1.72
CA VAL A 199 20.17 30.35 1.35
C VAL A 199 20.61 29.18 2.23
N LEU A 200 21.91 29.06 2.54
CA LEU A 200 22.41 28.03 3.46
C LEU A 200 21.81 28.16 4.87
N ARG A 201 21.64 29.40 5.35
CA ARG A 201 20.94 29.67 6.61
C ARG A 201 19.47 29.27 6.57
N VAL A 202 18.79 29.37 5.42
CA VAL A 202 17.41 28.89 5.26
C VAL A 202 17.35 27.36 5.21
N ALA A 203 18.40 26.70 4.71
CA ALA A 203 18.44 25.25 4.58
C ALA A 203 18.35 24.52 5.94
N ARG A 204 18.64 25.17 7.08
CA ARG A 204 18.40 24.58 8.41
C ARG A 204 16.91 24.28 8.67
N VAL A 205 15.99 24.99 8.01
CA VAL A 205 14.54 24.71 8.07
C VAL A 205 14.23 23.31 7.52
N LEU A 206 15.02 22.81 6.56
CA LEU A 206 14.85 21.46 5.99
C LEU A 206 14.94 20.34 7.04
N ARG A 207 15.52 20.61 8.21
CA ARG A 207 15.55 19.65 9.34
C ARG A 207 14.13 19.30 9.82
N ILE A 208 13.13 20.15 9.60
CA ILE A 208 11.71 19.82 9.88
C ILE A 208 11.25 18.59 9.09
N LEU A 209 11.81 18.36 7.90
CA LEU A 209 11.47 17.21 7.06
C LEU A 209 11.88 15.88 7.71
N ARG A 210 12.74 15.88 8.72
CA ARG A 210 13.04 14.67 9.51
C ARG A 210 11.82 14.13 10.26
N LEU A 211 10.82 14.97 10.57
CA LEU A 211 9.54 14.52 11.13
C LEU A 211 8.79 13.56 10.20
N LEU A 212 9.02 13.67 8.89
CA LEU A 212 8.43 12.78 7.90
C LEU A 212 8.89 11.33 8.08
N LYS A 213 10.07 11.08 8.66
CA LYS A 213 10.57 9.71 8.89
C LYS A 213 9.63 8.92 9.79
N ASN A 214 9.09 9.56 10.83
CA ASN A 214 8.39 8.89 11.92
C ASN A 214 6.86 8.98 11.78
N LEU A 215 6.35 9.93 10.98
CA LEU A 215 4.92 10.08 10.68
C LEU A 215 4.55 9.30 9.42
N LYS A 216 4.35 7.97 9.53
CA LYS A 216 4.06 7.07 8.38
C LYS A 216 3.00 7.63 7.41
N GLY A 217 1.88 8.16 7.91
CA GLY A 217 0.85 8.75 7.03
C GLY A 217 1.34 9.96 6.21
N LEU A 218 2.06 10.89 6.85
CA LEU A 218 2.61 12.07 6.16
C LEU A 218 3.78 11.69 5.24
N ARG A 219 4.60 10.73 5.66
CA ARG A 219 5.66 10.13 4.87
C ARG A 219 5.14 9.57 3.56
N ASP A 220 4.10 8.75 3.66
CA ASP A 220 3.54 8.04 2.52
C ASP A 220 2.92 9.04 1.53
N LEU A 221 2.23 10.09 2.02
CA LEU A 221 1.72 11.21 1.20
C LEU A 221 2.84 11.97 0.45
N VAL A 222 3.93 12.30 1.13
CA VAL A 222 5.07 12.99 0.50
C VAL A 222 5.75 12.06 -0.52
N MET A 223 5.90 10.78 -0.20
CA MET A 223 6.48 9.80 -1.12
C MET A 223 5.61 9.59 -2.35
N THR A 224 4.28 9.54 -2.21
CA THR A 224 3.38 9.48 -3.39
C THR A 224 3.55 10.71 -4.28
N LEU A 225 3.70 11.90 -3.70
CA LEU A 225 3.96 13.13 -4.47
C LEU A 225 5.31 13.06 -5.20
N VAL A 226 6.36 12.58 -4.52
CA VAL A 226 7.70 12.41 -5.13
C VAL A 226 7.67 11.37 -6.25
N PHE A 227 6.94 10.26 -6.09
CA PHE A 227 6.82 9.25 -7.15
C PHE A 227 6.00 9.73 -8.35
N ALA A 228 5.08 10.67 -8.17
CA ALA A 228 4.35 11.32 -9.27
C ALA A 228 5.19 12.39 -10.00
N PHE A 229 6.29 12.86 -9.39
CA PHE A 229 7.11 13.95 -9.94
C PHE A 229 7.77 13.65 -11.31
N PRO A 230 8.31 12.44 -11.58
CA PRO A 230 8.85 12.12 -12.91
C PRO A 230 7.82 12.21 -14.03
N ALA A 231 6.59 11.76 -13.79
CA ALA A 231 5.49 11.87 -14.75
C ALA A 231 5.11 13.34 -14.99
N LEU A 232 5.09 14.14 -13.91
CA LEU A 232 4.89 15.59 -13.95
C LEU A 232 5.90 16.30 -14.85
N ILE A 233 7.19 15.94 -14.78
CA ILE A 233 8.24 16.59 -15.58
C ILE A 233 7.93 16.50 -17.08
N ASN A 234 7.52 15.34 -17.59
CA ASN A 234 7.25 15.15 -19.03
C ASN A 234 6.17 16.11 -19.55
N VAL A 235 5.09 16.29 -18.80
CA VAL A 235 4.01 17.21 -19.17
C VAL A 235 4.40 18.67 -18.91
N SER A 236 5.17 18.93 -17.85
CA SER A 236 5.69 20.26 -17.53
C SER A 236 6.68 20.75 -18.60
N CYS A 237 7.45 19.85 -19.22
CA CYS A 237 8.30 20.18 -20.36
C CYS A 237 7.50 20.66 -21.58
N LEU A 238 6.32 20.07 -21.84
CA LEU A 238 5.43 20.54 -22.90
C LEU A 238 4.92 21.95 -22.60
N LEU A 239 4.50 22.21 -21.37
CA LEU A 239 4.08 23.55 -20.93
C LEU A 239 5.23 24.56 -21.00
N GLY A 240 6.43 24.15 -20.60
CA GLY A 240 7.66 24.95 -20.72
C GLY A 240 8.00 25.30 -22.16
N LEU A 241 7.74 24.39 -23.12
CA LEU A 241 7.90 24.66 -24.55
C LEU A 241 6.90 25.71 -25.04
N VAL A 242 5.64 25.66 -24.59
CA VAL A 242 4.65 26.71 -24.91
C VAL A 242 5.10 28.06 -24.35
N ILE A 243 5.53 28.11 -23.08
CA ILE A 243 6.07 29.33 -22.46
C ILE A 243 7.30 29.83 -23.23
N PHE A 244 8.20 28.95 -23.66
CA PHE A 244 9.38 29.31 -24.45
C PHE A 244 8.99 29.96 -25.78
N MET A 245 8.07 29.33 -26.54
CA MET A 245 7.62 29.85 -27.83
C MET A 245 6.98 31.24 -27.68
N TYR A 246 6.09 31.39 -26.70
CA TYR A 246 5.44 32.67 -26.43
C TYR A 246 6.42 33.70 -25.89
N ALA A 247 7.40 33.33 -25.05
CA ALA A 247 8.40 34.27 -24.55
C ALA A 247 9.25 34.86 -25.68
N VAL A 248 9.66 34.04 -26.66
CA VAL A 248 10.38 34.52 -27.85
C VAL A 248 9.49 35.43 -28.70
N LEU A 249 8.21 35.09 -28.88
CA LEU A 249 7.27 35.96 -29.59
C LEU A 249 7.04 37.29 -28.85
N GLY A 250 6.84 37.24 -27.53
CA GLY A 250 6.63 38.40 -26.66
C GLY A 250 7.84 39.33 -26.63
N LEU A 251 9.06 38.81 -26.61
CA LEU A 251 10.28 39.60 -26.81
C LEU A 251 10.21 40.39 -28.13
N ASN A 252 9.88 39.74 -29.24
CA ASN A 252 9.84 40.42 -30.54
C ASN A 252 8.70 41.44 -30.66
N LEU A 253 7.60 41.27 -29.92
CA LEU A 253 6.41 42.12 -30.02
C LEU A 253 6.37 43.25 -28.99
N PHE A 254 6.91 43.03 -27.79
CA PHE A 254 6.66 43.89 -26.62
C PHE A 254 7.92 44.42 -25.92
N THR A 255 9.15 44.11 -26.40
CA THR A 255 10.40 44.59 -25.77
C THR A 255 10.45 46.11 -25.64
N PHE A 256 9.95 46.83 -26.64
CA PHE A 256 10.06 48.29 -26.71
C PHE A 256 8.84 49.01 -26.15
N VAL A 257 7.79 48.29 -25.75
CA VAL A 257 6.56 48.91 -25.23
C VAL A 257 6.89 49.69 -23.96
N MET A 258 6.38 50.92 -23.88
CA MET A 258 6.59 51.76 -22.70
C MET A 258 6.10 51.07 -21.41
N PRO A 259 6.84 51.19 -20.30
CA PRO A 259 6.41 50.61 -19.03
C PRO A 259 5.06 51.18 -18.56
N GLY A 260 4.13 50.28 -18.23
CA GLY A 260 2.81 50.61 -17.67
C GLY A 260 2.72 50.35 -16.17
N GLU A 261 1.51 50.24 -15.63
CA GLU A 261 1.29 49.87 -14.22
C GLU A 261 1.49 48.37 -13.98
N ALA A 262 1.07 47.53 -14.93
CA ALA A 262 1.23 46.09 -14.89
C ALA A 262 2.53 45.64 -15.57
N LEU A 263 2.87 46.27 -16.70
CA LEU A 263 4.07 45.96 -17.48
C LEU A 263 5.29 46.78 -17.01
N ALA A 264 5.78 46.49 -15.80
CA ALA A 264 6.91 47.18 -15.18
C ALA A 264 7.63 46.33 -14.12
N ASP A 265 8.78 46.81 -13.64
CA ASP A 265 9.54 46.26 -12.50
C ASP A 265 9.82 44.75 -12.57
N GLY A 266 10.33 44.29 -13.71
CA GLY A 266 10.66 42.88 -13.94
C GLY A 266 9.50 42.01 -14.42
N ARG A 267 8.28 42.56 -14.49
CA ARG A 267 7.14 41.99 -15.24
C ARG A 267 7.12 42.57 -16.66
N ASP A 268 8.16 42.25 -17.44
CA ASP A 268 8.36 42.81 -18.77
C ASP A 268 8.76 41.73 -19.79
N PHE A 269 8.84 42.15 -21.06
CA PHE A 269 9.32 41.34 -22.17
C PHE A 269 10.68 41.81 -22.68
N VAL A 270 11.51 42.45 -21.84
CA VAL A 270 12.83 42.96 -22.27
C VAL A 270 13.88 41.86 -22.28
N THR A 271 13.84 40.97 -21.27
CA THR A 271 14.74 39.82 -21.20
C THR A 271 13.95 38.53 -21.30
N PHE A 272 14.59 37.49 -21.84
CA PHE A 272 13.95 36.17 -21.96
C PHE A 272 13.48 35.61 -20.61
N SER A 273 14.27 35.80 -19.54
CA SER A 273 13.91 35.33 -18.21
C SER A 273 12.69 36.07 -17.65
N ASN A 274 12.63 37.39 -17.81
CA ASN A 274 11.47 38.18 -17.38
C ASN A 274 10.23 37.79 -18.18
N ALA A 275 10.36 37.65 -19.52
CA ALA A 275 9.26 37.20 -20.37
C ALA A 275 8.70 35.84 -19.94
N CYS A 276 9.57 34.87 -19.61
CA CYS A 276 9.14 33.58 -19.08
C CYS A 276 8.42 33.70 -17.73
N LEU A 277 8.90 34.55 -16.81
CA LEU A 277 8.27 34.77 -15.50
C LEU A 277 6.93 35.49 -15.63
N THR A 278 6.84 36.52 -16.48
CA THR A 278 5.60 37.23 -16.80
C THR A 278 4.57 36.28 -17.40
N LEU A 279 4.97 35.41 -18.34
CA LEU A 279 4.07 34.40 -18.90
C LEU A 279 3.69 33.31 -17.89
N PHE A 280 4.58 32.96 -16.97
CA PHE A 280 4.25 32.06 -15.87
C PHE A 280 3.20 32.68 -14.93
N GLN A 281 3.30 33.98 -14.63
CA GLN A 281 2.27 34.73 -13.91
C GLN A 281 0.94 34.74 -14.69
N CYS A 282 0.97 34.98 -16.01
CA CYS A 282 -0.25 34.91 -16.82
C CYS A 282 -0.91 33.52 -16.75
N LEU A 283 -0.11 32.45 -16.74
CA LEU A 283 -0.60 31.07 -16.66
C LEU A 283 -1.34 30.76 -15.35
N THR A 284 -0.97 31.39 -14.23
CA THR A 284 -1.72 31.27 -12.96
C THR A 284 -3.05 32.05 -12.98
N GLY A 285 -3.30 32.83 -14.03
CA GLY A 285 -4.46 33.69 -14.18
C GLY A 285 -4.28 35.07 -13.54
N ASP A 286 -3.08 35.41 -13.07
CA ASP A 286 -2.82 36.65 -12.33
C ASP A 286 -2.43 37.81 -13.27
N GLY A 287 -3.20 38.90 -13.23
CA GLY A 287 -2.89 40.17 -13.91
C GLY A 287 -2.77 40.13 -15.45
N TRP A 288 -3.14 39.03 -16.11
CA TRP A 288 -2.92 38.86 -17.56
C TRP A 288 -3.69 39.86 -18.42
N SER A 289 -4.88 40.30 -17.97
CA SER A 289 -5.69 41.29 -18.70
C SER A 289 -5.12 42.70 -18.59
N GLU A 290 -4.49 43.03 -17.46
CA GLU A 290 -3.82 44.32 -17.24
C GLU A 290 -2.53 44.39 -18.05
N LEU A 291 -1.74 43.31 -18.06
CA LEU A 291 -0.57 43.17 -18.93
C LEU A 291 -0.93 43.29 -20.42
N MET A 292 -2.07 42.72 -20.82
CA MET A 292 -2.59 42.86 -22.18
C MET A 292 -3.01 44.29 -22.51
N ASP A 293 -3.66 45.01 -21.59
CA ASP A 293 -4.07 46.41 -21.81
C ASP A 293 -2.84 47.34 -21.92
N ASP A 294 -1.83 47.16 -21.06
CA ASP A 294 -0.56 47.88 -21.15
C ASP A 294 0.18 47.59 -22.47
N ALA A 295 0.16 46.34 -22.93
CA ALA A 295 0.73 45.95 -24.23
C ALA A 295 -0.04 46.51 -25.44
N MET A 296 -1.22 47.11 -25.21
CA MET A 296 -2.07 47.79 -26.21
C MET A 296 -2.06 49.32 -26.05
N VAL A 297 -1.09 49.89 -25.33
CA VAL A 297 -0.97 51.33 -25.14
C VAL A 297 -0.89 52.08 -26.49
N ASN A 298 -1.62 53.19 -26.58
CA ASN A 298 -1.75 54.03 -27.78
C ASN A 298 -1.31 55.47 -27.47
N GLU A 299 -1.17 56.30 -28.51
CA GLU A 299 -0.69 57.69 -28.40
C GLU A 299 -1.52 58.53 -27.40
N GLU A 300 -2.85 58.32 -27.36
CA GLU A 300 -3.74 59.00 -26.40
C GLU A 300 -3.41 58.68 -24.93
N ARG A 301 -2.75 57.55 -24.67
CA ARG A 301 -2.33 57.10 -23.34
C ARG A 301 -0.87 57.42 -23.03
N GLY A 302 -0.15 58.08 -23.95
CA GLY A 302 1.17 58.66 -23.69
C GLY A 302 2.38 57.98 -24.34
N CYS A 303 2.18 57.01 -25.26
CA CYS A 303 3.30 56.46 -26.04
C CYS A 303 3.72 57.40 -27.19
N ASP A 304 4.97 57.31 -27.63
CA ASP A 304 5.55 58.04 -28.76
C ASP A 304 5.79 57.10 -29.97
N PRO A 305 4.95 57.20 -31.03
CA PRO A 305 5.14 56.43 -32.26
C PRO A 305 6.51 56.61 -32.92
N SER A 306 7.20 57.74 -32.69
CA SER A 306 8.52 58.05 -33.25
C SER A 306 9.64 57.31 -32.52
N ALA A 307 9.46 57.07 -31.23
CA ALA A 307 10.35 56.25 -30.40
C ALA A 307 10.09 54.74 -30.59
N GLY A 308 8.92 54.39 -31.12
CA GLY A 308 8.51 53.00 -31.34
C GLY A 308 8.12 52.27 -30.05
N ASP A 309 7.71 53.02 -29.02
CA ASP A 309 7.35 52.48 -27.70
C ASP A 309 5.85 52.24 -27.50
N CYS A 310 5.07 52.44 -28.56
CA CYS A 310 3.65 52.12 -28.58
C CYS A 310 3.40 50.61 -28.62
N GLY A 311 2.26 50.22 -28.06
CA GLY A 311 1.76 48.85 -28.07
C GLY A 311 1.35 48.38 -29.46
N THR A 312 0.90 47.11 -29.53
CA THR A 312 0.40 46.52 -30.78
C THR A 312 -0.97 45.87 -30.57
N PRO A 313 -1.92 46.03 -31.52
CA PRO A 313 -3.18 45.29 -31.50
C PRO A 313 -3.00 43.75 -31.49
N LEU A 314 -1.82 43.26 -31.87
CA LEU A 314 -1.47 41.83 -31.78
C LEU A 314 -1.36 41.31 -30.34
N ALA A 315 -1.30 42.20 -29.34
CA ALA A 315 -1.36 41.82 -27.93
C ALA A 315 -2.65 41.05 -27.59
N LEU A 316 -3.79 41.46 -28.13
CA LEU A 316 -5.08 40.80 -27.88
C LEU A 316 -5.08 39.32 -28.29
N PRO A 317 -4.80 38.95 -29.56
CA PRO A 317 -4.71 37.54 -29.93
C PRO A 317 -3.54 36.82 -29.26
N TYR A 318 -2.43 37.50 -28.95
CA TYR A 318 -1.30 36.91 -28.24
C TYR A 318 -1.69 36.44 -26.83
N PHE A 319 -2.19 37.33 -25.97
CA PHE A 319 -2.52 36.99 -24.58
C PHE A 319 -3.73 36.04 -24.51
N ILE A 320 -4.77 36.27 -25.31
CA ILE A 320 -5.95 35.38 -25.30
C ILE A 320 -5.58 33.97 -25.76
N SER A 321 -4.80 33.83 -26.83
CA SER A 321 -4.38 32.48 -27.28
C SER A 321 -3.45 31.81 -26.27
N PHE A 322 -2.54 32.57 -25.64
CA PHE A 322 -1.67 32.04 -24.58
C PHE A 322 -2.47 31.53 -23.39
N ILE A 323 -3.46 32.29 -22.90
CA ILE A 323 -4.31 31.86 -21.79
C ILE A 323 -5.11 30.63 -22.16
N VAL A 324 -5.75 30.58 -23.34
CA VAL A 324 -6.54 29.42 -23.76
C VAL A 324 -5.67 28.17 -23.89
N ILE A 325 -4.53 28.25 -24.58
CA ILE A 325 -3.63 27.11 -24.79
C ILE A 325 -2.96 26.72 -23.47
N GLY A 326 -2.47 27.70 -22.70
CA GLY A 326 -1.79 27.51 -21.42
C GLY A 326 -2.70 26.86 -20.39
N THR A 327 -3.91 27.38 -20.18
CA THR A 327 -4.90 26.79 -19.28
C THR A 327 -5.32 25.39 -19.75
N PHE A 328 -5.47 25.14 -21.05
CA PHE A 328 -5.77 23.80 -21.56
C PHE A 328 -4.66 22.80 -21.24
N VAL A 329 -3.40 23.14 -21.53
CA VAL A 329 -2.25 22.27 -21.23
C VAL A 329 -2.08 22.08 -19.71
N PHE A 330 -2.25 23.14 -18.92
CA PHE A 330 -2.17 23.09 -17.47
C PHE A 330 -3.28 22.21 -16.85
N LEU A 331 -4.53 22.34 -17.32
CA LEU A 331 -5.62 21.48 -16.85
C LEU A 331 -5.38 20.01 -17.21
N ASN A 332 -4.87 19.72 -18.42
CA ASN A 332 -4.49 18.36 -18.79
C ASN A 332 -3.38 17.80 -17.90
N LEU A 333 -2.42 18.64 -17.50
CA LEU A 333 -1.38 18.27 -16.52
C LEU A 333 -2.00 17.92 -15.17
N VAL A 334 -2.86 18.78 -14.63
CA VAL A 334 -3.51 18.54 -13.33
C VAL A 334 -4.37 17.27 -13.36
N VAL A 335 -5.14 17.05 -14.43
CA VAL A 335 -5.96 15.84 -14.57
C VAL A 335 -5.11 14.58 -14.64
N ALA A 336 -4.01 14.59 -15.41
CA ALA A 336 -3.10 13.44 -15.49
C ALA A 336 -2.54 13.06 -14.10
N VAL A 337 -2.14 14.06 -13.33
CA VAL A 337 -1.56 13.88 -11.98
C VAL A 337 -2.60 13.39 -10.98
N ILE A 338 -3.80 13.98 -11.01
CA ILE A 338 -4.91 13.54 -10.16
C ILE A 338 -5.25 12.09 -10.50
N LEU A 339 -5.35 11.74 -11.78
CA LEU A 339 -5.69 10.38 -12.21
C LEU A 339 -4.60 9.35 -11.83
N GLU A 340 -3.32 9.74 -11.87
CA GLU A 340 -2.21 8.91 -11.38
C GLU A 340 -2.27 8.70 -9.86
N ASN A 341 -2.43 9.80 -9.10
CA ASN A 341 -2.56 9.74 -7.65
C ASN A 341 -3.82 8.97 -7.21
N PHE A 342 -4.98 9.19 -7.84
CA PHE A 342 -6.21 8.45 -7.55
C PHE A 342 -6.07 6.96 -7.88
N THR A 343 -5.35 6.57 -8.93
CA THR A 343 -5.08 5.14 -9.13
C THR A 343 -4.16 4.55 -8.06
N SER A 344 -3.26 5.35 -7.48
CA SER A 344 -2.38 4.89 -6.39
C SER A 344 -3.08 4.82 -5.03
N LEU A 345 -4.09 5.66 -4.79
CA LEU A 345 -4.79 5.78 -3.49
C LEU A 345 -6.20 5.17 -3.48
N GLY A 346 -6.87 5.07 -4.62
CA GLY A 346 -8.32 5.04 -4.72
C GLY A 346 -9.01 3.70 -4.98
N ASN A 347 -8.29 2.59 -5.20
CA ASN A 347 -8.92 1.31 -5.55
C ASN A 347 -8.27 0.10 -4.85
N VAL A 348 -7.86 0.27 -3.59
CA VAL A 348 -7.29 -0.83 -2.81
C VAL A 348 -8.38 -1.42 -1.92
N ASN A 349 -8.89 -2.59 -2.27
CA ASN A 349 -9.74 -3.33 -1.35
C ASN A 349 -8.87 -3.76 -0.15
N PRO A 350 -9.21 -3.35 1.09
CA PRO A 350 -8.38 -3.64 2.27
C PRO A 350 -8.27 -5.13 2.57
N ASP A 351 -9.18 -5.95 2.05
CA ASP A 351 -9.14 -7.41 2.19
C ASP A 351 -8.19 -8.10 1.19
N LEU A 352 -7.74 -7.39 0.16
CA LEU A 352 -6.88 -7.90 -0.91
C LEU A 352 -5.46 -7.37 -0.75
N VAL A 353 -4.46 -8.18 -1.15
CA VAL A 353 -3.05 -7.77 -1.02
C VAL A 353 -2.76 -6.55 -1.90
N SER A 354 -2.28 -5.49 -1.27
CA SER A 354 -1.81 -4.25 -1.88
C SER A 354 -0.28 -4.22 -2.03
N THR A 355 0.25 -3.22 -2.74
CA THR A 355 1.69 -2.98 -2.85
C THR A 355 2.32 -2.66 -1.49
N ASN A 356 1.59 -1.95 -0.61
CA ASN A 356 2.04 -1.64 0.75
C ASN A 356 2.21 -2.91 1.60
N ASP A 357 1.29 -3.87 1.51
CA ASP A 357 1.40 -5.13 2.23
C ASP A 357 2.65 -5.93 1.81
N ILE A 358 3.01 -5.86 0.52
CA ILE A 358 4.25 -6.48 0.01
C ILE A 358 5.50 -5.80 0.60
N THR A 359 5.47 -4.49 0.83
CA THR A 359 6.57 -3.79 1.52
C THR A 359 6.69 -4.21 2.98
N GLU A 360 5.57 -4.37 3.69
CA GLU A 360 5.56 -4.87 5.07
C GLU A 360 6.07 -6.32 5.15
N PHE A 361 5.71 -7.15 4.17
CA PHE A 361 6.27 -8.50 4.02
C PHE A 361 7.79 -8.50 3.86
N LYS A 362 8.35 -7.62 3.02
CA LYS A 362 9.81 -7.50 2.86
C LYS A 362 10.51 -7.12 4.16
N GLU A 363 9.95 -6.15 4.89
CA GLU A 363 10.50 -5.71 6.18
C GLU A 363 10.48 -6.85 7.21
N ALA A 364 9.38 -7.61 7.26
CA ALA A 364 9.27 -8.77 8.14
C ALA A 364 10.23 -9.90 7.72
N TRP A 365 10.37 -10.15 6.40
CA TRP A 365 11.29 -11.15 5.86
C TRP A 365 12.75 -10.84 6.21
N GLY A 366 13.18 -9.58 6.06
CA GLY A 366 14.55 -9.15 6.35
C GLY A 366 14.99 -9.44 7.80
N ARG A 367 14.06 -9.54 8.76
CA ARG A 367 14.39 -9.94 10.15
C ARG A 367 14.94 -11.36 10.25
N TYR A 368 14.53 -12.24 9.33
CA TYR A 368 14.92 -13.65 9.32
C TYR A 368 15.95 -13.98 8.23
N ASP A 369 16.06 -13.14 7.19
CA ASP A 369 17.10 -13.17 6.16
C ASP A 369 17.87 -11.84 6.14
N PRO A 370 18.87 -11.64 7.03
CA PRO A 370 19.64 -10.41 7.06
C PRO A 370 20.58 -10.24 5.87
N ASP A 371 21.04 -11.35 5.27
CA ASP A 371 22.02 -11.34 4.16
C ASP A 371 21.35 -11.10 2.79
N ALA A 372 20.02 -11.06 2.75
CA ALA A 372 19.20 -10.94 1.55
C ALA A 372 19.50 -12.03 0.51
N ASP A 373 19.79 -13.25 0.98
CA ASP A 373 20.02 -14.41 0.13
C ASP A 373 18.72 -14.93 -0.52
N GLY A 374 17.57 -14.48 -0.01
CA GLY A 374 16.25 -14.80 -0.48
C GLY A 374 15.76 -16.17 -0.03
N MET A 375 16.38 -16.78 0.98
CA MET A 375 16.05 -18.09 1.51
C MET A 375 15.90 -18.01 3.04
N ILE A 376 14.85 -18.63 3.58
CA ILE A 376 14.73 -18.80 5.04
C ILE A 376 14.47 -20.27 5.39
N PRO A 377 14.92 -20.75 6.56
CA PRO A 377 14.57 -22.08 7.03
C PRO A 377 13.05 -22.24 7.17
N ALA A 378 12.48 -23.31 6.63
CA ALA A 378 11.03 -23.54 6.62
C ALA A 378 10.39 -23.56 8.02
N LYS A 379 11.17 -23.88 9.06
CA LYS A 379 10.77 -23.83 10.47
C LYS A 379 10.40 -22.43 10.98
N VAL A 380 10.94 -21.37 10.36
CA VAL A 380 10.75 -19.97 10.75
C VAL A 380 9.52 -19.36 10.07
N LEU A 381 9.06 -19.96 8.97
CA LEU A 381 7.93 -19.46 8.19
C LEU A 381 6.64 -19.26 9.01
N PRO A 382 6.23 -20.15 9.95
CA PRO A 382 5.06 -19.90 10.79
C PRO A 382 5.20 -18.68 11.70
N GLU A 383 6.40 -18.41 12.21
CA GLU A 383 6.68 -17.22 13.03
C GLU A 383 6.59 -15.94 12.21
N LEU A 384 7.08 -15.97 10.97
CA LEU A 384 6.94 -14.86 10.01
C LEU A 384 5.45 -14.57 9.72
N VAL A 385 4.66 -15.59 9.39
CA VAL A 385 3.23 -15.42 9.05
C VAL A 385 2.40 -14.95 10.25
N LEU A 386 2.78 -15.32 11.47
CA LEU A 386 2.17 -14.82 12.72
C LEU A 386 2.48 -13.35 13.00
N GLY A 387 3.65 -12.88 12.56
CA GLY A 387 4.07 -11.48 12.73
C GLY A 387 3.54 -10.52 11.66
N LEU A 388 2.84 -11.03 10.64
CA LEU A 388 2.32 -10.24 9.52
C LEU A 388 0.82 -9.95 9.68
N PRO A 389 0.38 -8.69 9.48
CA PRO A 389 -1.03 -8.35 9.47
C PRO A 389 -1.76 -8.97 8.26
N PRO A 390 -3.09 -9.19 8.35
CA PRO A 390 -3.93 -9.42 7.17
C PRO A 390 -3.77 -8.24 6.21
N PRO A 391 -3.75 -8.44 4.88
CA PRO A 391 -4.22 -9.62 4.12
C PRO A 391 -3.18 -10.72 3.83
N LEU A 392 -1.89 -10.49 4.10
CA LEU A 392 -0.81 -11.47 3.81
C LEU A 392 -0.54 -12.44 4.97
N GLY A 393 -0.71 -11.99 6.21
CA GLY A 393 -0.48 -12.80 7.40
C GLY A 393 -1.76 -13.10 8.17
N ILE A 394 -1.57 -13.65 9.37
CA ILE A 394 -2.67 -14.07 10.26
C ILE A 394 -2.63 -13.37 11.61
N GLN A 395 -1.81 -12.32 11.78
CA GLN A 395 -1.71 -11.55 13.02
C GLN A 395 -3.09 -10.98 13.41
N GLY A 396 -3.49 -11.16 14.66
CA GLY A 396 -4.80 -10.66 15.15
C GLY A 396 -6.04 -11.43 14.64
N THR A 397 -5.88 -12.47 13.82
CA THR A 397 -7.01 -13.29 13.35
C THR A 397 -7.27 -14.50 14.26
N LYS A 398 -8.43 -15.16 14.09
CA LYS A 398 -8.75 -16.44 14.77
C LYS A 398 -7.75 -17.56 14.44
N GLU A 399 -7.02 -17.45 13.34
CA GLU A 399 -5.98 -18.41 12.93
C GLU A 399 -4.61 -18.10 13.55
N GLY A 400 -4.32 -16.83 13.87
CA GLY A 400 -3.08 -16.41 14.53
C GLY A 400 -3.02 -16.63 16.06
N THR A 401 -4.10 -17.12 16.67
CA THR A 401 -4.15 -17.37 18.13
C THR A 401 -3.38 -18.61 18.58
N SER A 402 -3.01 -19.52 17.68
CA SER A 402 -2.32 -20.77 18.02
C SER A 402 -1.22 -21.10 17.01
N PRO A 403 0.01 -21.42 17.48
CA PRO A 403 1.09 -21.85 16.60
C PRO A 403 0.68 -23.00 15.68
N SER A 404 -0.08 -23.99 16.18
CA SER A 404 -0.54 -25.14 15.39
C SER A 404 -1.43 -24.76 14.20
N LYS A 405 -2.21 -23.67 14.31
CA LYS A 405 -3.01 -23.14 13.19
C LYS A 405 -2.13 -22.43 12.17
N ALA A 406 -1.11 -21.68 12.62
CA ALA A 406 -0.11 -21.07 11.74
C ALA A 406 0.66 -22.12 10.92
N TYR A 407 1.04 -23.25 11.54
CA TYR A 407 1.65 -24.38 10.83
C TYR A 407 0.72 -24.96 9.76
N ARG A 408 -0.58 -25.16 10.06
CA ARG A 408 -1.57 -25.61 9.06
C ARG A 408 -1.73 -24.60 7.92
N PHE A 409 -1.74 -23.32 8.25
CA PHE A 409 -1.78 -22.25 7.25
C PHE A 409 -0.57 -22.35 6.31
N CYS A 410 0.64 -22.53 6.84
CA CYS A 410 1.85 -22.69 6.04
C CYS A 410 1.82 -23.96 5.18
N LEU A 411 1.32 -25.08 5.72
CA LEU A 411 1.17 -26.32 4.95
C LEU A 411 0.21 -26.16 3.76
N SER A 412 -0.88 -25.42 3.93
CA SER A 412 -1.83 -25.16 2.85
C SER A 412 -1.28 -24.25 1.73
N LEU A 413 -0.11 -23.63 1.90
CA LEU A 413 0.55 -22.86 0.84
C LEU A 413 1.24 -23.76 -0.20
N GLY A 414 1.49 -25.03 0.10
CA GLY A 414 2.06 -25.98 -0.86
C GLY A 414 3.46 -25.61 -1.36
N LEU A 415 4.29 -25.01 -0.50
CA LEU A 415 5.61 -24.48 -0.88
C LEU A 415 6.62 -25.59 -1.17
N THR A 416 7.38 -25.43 -2.26
CA THR A 416 8.53 -26.29 -2.58
C THR A 416 9.71 -25.95 -1.67
N GLN A 417 10.20 -26.94 -0.93
CA GLN A 417 11.37 -26.79 -0.06
C GLN A 417 12.63 -27.31 -0.75
N VAL A 418 13.67 -26.48 -0.78
CA VAL A 418 15.01 -26.85 -1.26
C VAL A 418 15.90 -26.93 -0.03
N GLN A 419 16.46 -28.11 0.28
CA GLN A 419 17.34 -28.34 1.44
C GLN A 419 16.75 -27.93 2.83
N GLY A 420 15.43 -27.83 2.97
CA GLY A 420 14.77 -27.39 4.20
C GLY A 420 14.53 -25.88 4.29
N GLU A 421 14.83 -25.16 3.22
CA GLU A 421 14.64 -23.71 3.10
C GLU A 421 13.54 -23.39 2.06
N VAL A 422 12.95 -22.21 2.22
CA VAL A 422 11.91 -21.68 1.34
C VAL A 422 12.35 -20.34 0.77
N GLY A 423 12.09 -20.14 -0.52
CA GLY A 423 12.49 -18.93 -1.23
C GLY A 423 11.50 -17.77 -1.07
N PHE A 424 12.03 -16.55 -0.96
CA PHE A 424 11.30 -15.28 -0.82
C PHE A 424 10.16 -15.15 -1.82
N LYS A 425 10.48 -15.30 -3.12
CA LYS A 425 9.50 -15.13 -4.20
C LYS A 425 8.42 -16.20 -4.15
N ASN A 426 8.77 -17.45 -3.83
CA ASN A 426 7.82 -18.56 -3.75
C ASN A 426 6.83 -18.38 -2.60
N VAL A 427 7.32 -17.91 -1.44
CA VAL A 427 6.47 -17.63 -0.28
C VAL A 427 5.52 -16.46 -0.57
N LEU A 428 6.07 -15.34 -1.07
CA LEU A 428 5.27 -14.15 -1.38
C LEU A 428 4.18 -14.45 -2.41
N ASP A 429 4.54 -15.16 -3.48
CA ASP A 429 3.61 -15.56 -4.53
C ASP A 429 2.50 -16.48 -4.03
N ALA A 430 2.84 -17.46 -3.17
CA ALA A 430 1.85 -18.36 -2.58
C ALA A 430 0.88 -17.63 -1.64
N LEU A 431 1.38 -16.68 -0.84
CA LEU A 431 0.54 -15.87 0.06
C LEU A 431 -0.46 -15.01 -0.73
N ILE A 432 0.02 -14.33 -1.78
CA ILE A 432 -0.82 -13.52 -2.66
C ILE A 432 -1.88 -14.40 -3.33
N ASN A 433 -1.47 -15.50 -3.97
CA ASN A 433 -2.41 -16.42 -4.62
C ASN A 433 -3.49 -16.92 -3.67
N LYS A 434 -3.10 -17.27 -2.44
CA LYS A 434 -4.04 -17.81 -1.47
C LYS A 434 -5.07 -16.77 -1.06
N ASN A 435 -4.66 -15.52 -0.82
CA ASN A 435 -5.58 -14.43 -0.50
C ASN A 435 -6.58 -14.19 -1.65
N TYR A 436 -6.09 -14.01 -2.88
CA TYR A 436 -6.95 -13.73 -4.04
C TYR A 436 -7.87 -14.91 -4.40
N LYS A 437 -7.39 -16.16 -4.31
CA LYS A 437 -8.23 -17.37 -4.49
C LYS A 437 -9.29 -17.51 -3.42
N ALA A 438 -8.95 -17.24 -2.15
CA ALA A 438 -9.92 -17.29 -1.06
C ALA A 438 -11.07 -16.29 -1.26
N ARG A 439 -10.79 -15.16 -1.91
CA ARG A 439 -11.77 -14.11 -2.26
C ARG A 439 -12.41 -14.28 -3.64
N LYS A 440 -12.14 -15.40 -4.34
CA LYS A 440 -12.69 -15.73 -5.67
C LYS A 440 -12.37 -14.70 -6.76
N VAL A 441 -11.24 -14.00 -6.62
CA VAL A 441 -10.72 -13.11 -7.66
C VAL A 441 -9.84 -13.95 -8.58
N GLU A 442 -10.44 -14.55 -9.60
CA GLU A 442 -9.73 -15.31 -10.63
C GLU A 442 -9.79 -14.59 -11.97
N VAL A 443 -8.65 -14.42 -12.63
CA VAL A 443 -8.58 -13.79 -13.96
C VAL A 443 -9.05 -14.74 -15.08
N ALA A 444 -9.12 -16.05 -14.81
CA ALA A 444 -9.42 -17.05 -15.83
C ALA A 444 -10.91 -17.24 -16.14
N ALA A 445 -11.84 -16.73 -15.32
CA ALA A 445 -13.24 -17.16 -15.36
C ALA A 445 -14.22 -16.20 -16.07
N GLY A 446 -13.75 -15.06 -16.61
CA GLY A 446 -14.65 -13.97 -16.99
C GLY A 446 -15.04 -13.84 -18.47
N ASN A 447 -14.22 -14.27 -19.44
CA ASN A 447 -14.48 -14.03 -20.87
C ASN A 447 -14.02 -15.20 -21.73
N GLU A 448 -14.81 -15.56 -22.74
CA GLU A 448 -14.56 -16.59 -23.76
C GLU A 448 -13.26 -16.39 -24.58
N GLY A 449 -12.50 -15.32 -24.31
CA GLY A 449 -11.21 -14.99 -24.92
C GLY A 449 -9.97 -15.18 -24.03
N GLY A 450 -10.09 -15.65 -22.78
CA GLY A 450 -8.98 -15.81 -21.83
C GLY A 450 -8.48 -14.49 -21.19
N PRO A 451 -7.41 -14.51 -20.38
CA PRO A 451 -6.87 -13.32 -19.70
C PRO A 451 -6.46 -12.22 -20.70
N PRO A 452 -6.57 -10.92 -20.36
CA PRO A 452 -6.07 -9.83 -21.20
C PRO A 452 -4.57 -9.98 -21.53
N PRO A 453 -4.08 -9.47 -22.67
CA PRO A 453 -2.68 -9.62 -23.09
C PRO A 453 -1.67 -9.16 -22.03
N ALA A 454 -1.89 -8.01 -21.38
CA ALA A 454 -1.02 -7.50 -20.32
C ALA A 454 -0.91 -8.46 -19.12
N VAL A 455 -1.99 -9.19 -18.80
CA VAL A 455 -1.98 -10.18 -17.72
C VAL A 455 -1.28 -11.46 -18.14
N ARG A 456 -1.44 -11.89 -19.40
CA ARG A 456 -0.71 -13.03 -19.96
C ARG A 456 0.79 -12.81 -19.86
N ASP A 457 1.27 -11.66 -20.33
CA ASP A 457 2.69 -11.30 -20.28
C ASP A 457 3.24 -11.31 -18.85
N MET A 458 2.46 -10.83 -17.88
CA MET A 458 2.84 -10.85 -16.48
C MET A 458 2.84 -12.27 -15.89
N LEU A 459 1.85 -13.09 -16.23
CA LEU A 459 1.80 -14.51 -15.82
C LEU A 459 2.97 -15.31 -16.40
N GLU A 460 3.35 -15.04 -17.65
CA GLU A 460 4.53 -15.65 -18.27
C GLU A 460 5.84 -15.21 -17.60
N LYS A 461 6.02 -13.90 -17.36
CA LYS A 461 7.19 -13.37 -16.63
C LYS A 461 7.29 -13.95 -15.22
N ARG A 462 6.16 -14.03 -14.53
CA ARG A 462 6.04 -14.68 -13.23
C ARG A 462 6.46 -16.14 -13.31
N GLN A 463 5.92 -16.90 -14.26
CA GLN A 463 6.26 -18.32 -14.42
C GLN A 463 7.76 -18.50 -14.64
N LYS A 464 8.38 -17.73 -15.54
CA LYS A 464 9.84 -17.73 -15.76
C LYS A 464 10.65 -17.39 -14.51
N THR A 465 10.13 -16.52 -13.64
CA THR A 465 10.82 -16.06 -12.43
C THR A 465 10.71 -17.08 -11.28
N LEU A 466 9.57 -17.75 -11.14
CA LEU A 466 9.36 -18.82 -10.16
C LEU A 466 9.98 -20.15 -10.59
N SER A 467 10.00 -20.46 -11.89
CA SER A 467 10.68 -21.63 -12.44
C SER A 467 12.17 -21.33 -12.61
N GLY A 468 12.91 -21.26 -11.51
CA GLY A 468 14.35 -21.53 -11.57
C GLY A 468 14.58 -22.91 -12.18
N SER A 469 14.77 -22.98 -13.51
CA SER A 469 15.16 -24.16 -14.29
C SER A 469 14.48 -25.51 -13.96
N ILE A 470 13.16 -25.63 -14.05
CA ILE A 470 12.53 -26.95 -14.24
C ILE A 470 11.50 -26.85 -15.36
N ASP A 471 11.88 -27.39 -16.51
CA ASP A 471 11.02 -27.61 -17.65
C ASP A 471 10.09 -28.80 -17.35
N LEU A 472 8.86 -28.51 -16.94
CA LEU A 472 7.84 -29.50 -16.58
C LEU A 472 7.49 -30.46 -17.74
N SER A 473 7.86 -30.12 -18.98
CA SER A 473 7.73 -31.01 -20.14
C SER A 473 8.72 -32.18 -20.13
N LYS A 474 9.76 -32.12 -19.29
CA LYS A 474 10.81 -33.15 -19.15
C LYS A 474 10.66 -34.04 -17.91
N VAL A 475 9.64 -33.83 -17.09
CA VAL A 475 9.40 -34.67 -15.90
C VAL A 475 8.56 -35.88 -16.32
N THR A 476 9.23 -37.00 -16.61
CA THR A 476 8.57 -38.30 -16.79
C THR A 476 8.39 -39.02 -15.45
N PRO A 477 7.37 -39.89 -15.28
CA PRO A 477 7.10 -40.61 -14.02
C PRO A 477 8.22 -41.55 -13.54
N ALA A 478 9.27 -41.77 -14.34
CA ALA A 478 10.38 -42.68 -14.06
C ALA A 478 11.58 -42.05 -13.33
N GLY A 479 11.54 -40.76 -12.95
CA GLY A 479 12.66 -40.04 -12.32
C GLY A 479 12.72 -40.12 -10.79
N LEU A 480 12.43 -41.27 -10.18
CA LEU A 480 12.42 -41.47 -8.72
C LEU A 480 13.34 -42.64 -8.30
N ASP A 481 14.54 -42.73 -8.86
CA ASP A 481 15.50 -43.81 -8.58
C ASP A 481 16.68 -43.39 -7.68
N GLU A 482 16.67 -42.21 -7.07
CA GLU A 482 17.65 -41.84 -6.05
C GLU A 482 17.06 -41.96 -4.63
N PRO A 483 17.72 -42.67 -3.70
CA PRO A 483 17.27 -42.75 -2.32
C PRO A 483 17.28 -41.35 -1.68
N LEU A 484 16.21 -41.04 -0.94
CA LEU A 484 16.04 -39.81 -0.19
C LEU A 484 17.30 -39.49 0.63
N THR A 485 17.88 -38.31 0.42
CA THR A 485 19.04 -37.82 1.19
C THR A 485 18.76 -37.89 2.69
N GLU A 486 19.74 -38.34 3.48
CA GLU A 486 19.67 -38.65 4.92
C GLU A 486 18.94 -37.55 5.76
N ARG A 487 19.10 -36.28 5.39
CA ARG A 487 18.39 -35.12 5.98
C ARG A 487 16.88 -35.06 5.73
N ARG A 488 16.39 -35.49 4.55
CA ARG A 488 14.94 -35.55 4.25
C ARG A 488 14.26 -36.66 5.06
N PHE A 489 14.97 -37.77 5.29
CA PHE A 489 14.49 -38.84 6.15
C PHE A 489 14.35 -38.36 7.59
N GLU A 490 15.35 -37.65 8.10
CA GLU A 490 15.35 -37.14 9.47
C GLU A 490 14.30 -36.04 9.72
N MET A 491 14.07 -35.16 8.74
CA MET A 491 13.02 -34.15 8.82
C MET A 491 11.62 -34.77 8.70
N SER A 492 11.44 -35.77 7.83
CA SER A 492 10.19 -36.53 7.75
C SER A 492 9.89 -37.30 9.03
N ARG A 493 10.93 -37.79 9.73
CA ARG A 493 10.84 -38.45 11.03
C ARG A 493 10.40 -37.47 12.13
N ILE A 494 11.01 -36.29 12.21
CA ILE A 494 10.66 -35.26 13.19
C ILE A 494 9.23 -34.76 12.97
N LEU A 495 8.83 -34.56 11.71
CA LEU A 495 7.49 -34.10 11.34
C LEU A 495 6.44 -35.20 11.58
N ALA A 496 6.78 -36.47 11.34
CA ALA A 496 5.96 -37.61 11.71
C ALA A 496 5.83 -37.76 13.24
N GLU A 497 6.90 -37.54 14.01
CA GLU A 497 6.87 -37.57 15.47
C GLU A 497 5.99 -36.46 16.06
N GLU A 498 6.07 -35.23 15.53
CA GLU A 498 5.21 -34.12 15.96
C GLU A 498 3.74 -34.34 15.56
N LEU A 499 3.49 -34.85 14.35
CA LEU A 499 2.14 -35.25 13.93
C LEU A 499 1.58 -36.38 14.81
N LEU A 500 2.41 -37.35 15.18
CA LEU A 500 2.03 -38.43 16.09
C LEU A 500 1.75 -37.90 17.49
N ARG A 501 2.57 -36.99 18.02
CA ARG A 501 2.35 -36.34 19.32
C ARG A 501 1.07 -35.53 19.33
N MET A 502 0.81 -34.74 18.27
CA MET A 502 -0.44 -34.00 18.11
C MET A 502 -1.65 -34.95 17.97
N PHE A 503 -1.52 -36.04 17.23
CA PHE A 503 -2.57 -37.04 17.06
C PHE A 503 -2.88 -37.75 18.39
N ILE A 504 -1.85 -38.17 19.14
CA ILE A 504 -1.98 -38.78 20.46
C ILE A 504 -2.62 -37.80 21.45
N ARG A 505 -2.20 -36.53 21.44
CA ARG A 505 -2.77 -35.49 22.32
C ARG A 505 -4.25 -35.25 22.01
N ARG A 506 -4.60 -35.15 20.73
CA ARG A 506 -5.99 -35.00 20.26
C ARG A 506 -6.84 -36.24 20.57
N LYS A 507 -6.31 -37.45 20.37
CA LYS A 507 -6.98 -38.71 20.76
C LYS A 507 -7.16 -38.82 22.26
N ARG A 508 -6.18 -38.39 23.07
CA ARG A 508 -6.26 -38.34 24.54
C ARG A 508 -7.32 -37.35 25.02
N GLU A 509 -7.43 -36.18 24.40
CA GLU A 509 -8.53 -35.22 24.66
C GLU A 509 -9.89 -35.80 24.24
N THR A 510 -9.96 -36.49 23.10
CA THR A 510 -11.19 -37.15 22.63
C THR A 510 -11.62 -38.27 23.59
N TRP A 511 -10.69 -39.10 24.08
CA TRP A 511 -10.95 -40.15 25.06
C TRP A 511 -11.23 -39.62 26.47
N SER A 512 -10.71 -38.44 26.81
CA SER A 512 -11.06 -37.72 28.04
C SER A 512 -12.50 -37.23 28.03
N GLN A 513 -13.02 -36.83 26.87
CA GLN A 513 -14.40 -36.37 26.72
C GLN A 513 -15.38 -37.53 26.48
N ASN A 514 -14.91 -38.62 25.85
CA ASN A 514 -15.71 -39.81 25.55
C ASN A 514 -14.96 -41.10 25.97
N PRO A 515 -15.07 -41.52 27.25
CA PRO A 515 -14.32 -42.66 27.79
C PRO A 515 -14.62 -44.00 27.09
N GLN A 516 -15.82 -44.14 26.50
CA GLN A 516 -16.24 -45.36 25.81
C GLN A 516 -15.52 -45.60 24.47
N GLU A 517 -14.91 -44.57 23.87
CA GLU A 517 -14.12 -44.73 22.63
C GLU A 517 -12.68 -45.20 22.88
N HIS A 518 -12.28 -45.38 24.14
CA HIS A 518 -10.95 -45.85 24.49
C HIS A 518 -10.77 -47.34 24.12
N PRO A 519 -9.63 -47.75 23.52
CA PRO A 519 -9.40 -49.12 23.05
C PRO A 519 -9.61 -50.22 24.09
N SER A 520 -9.49 -49.90 25.38
CA SER A 520 -9.73 -50.85 26.48
C SER A 520 -11.20 -51.23 26.66
N TYR A 521 -12.15 -50.34 26.33
CA TYR A 521 -13.58 -50.65 26.39
C TYR A 521 -13.98 -51.56 25.23
N ARG A 522 -13.44 -51.33 24.03
CA ARG A 522 -13.64 -52.21 22.86
C ARG A 522 -13.10 -53.62 23.10
N LYS A 523 -11.91 -53.75 23.72
CA LYS A 523 -11.37 -55.07 24.11
C LYS A 523 -12.26 -55.79 25.12
N ARG A 524 -12.79 -55.07 26.13
CA ARG A 524 -13.74 -55.66 27.10
C ARG A 524 -15.04 -56.09 26.44
N GLU A 525 -15.58 -55.33 25.48
CA GLU A 525 -16.76 -55.75 24.74
C GLU A 525 -16.50 -56.93 23.81
N GLU A 526 -15.35 -56.97 23.14
CA GLU A 526 -14.93 -58.11 22.31
C GLU A 526 -14.70 -59.38 23.15
N GLU A 527 -14.10 -59.25 24.34
CA GLU A 527 -13.94 -60.37 25.29
C GLU A 527 -15.29 -60.84 25.84
N LYS A 528 -16.20 -59.91 26.14
CA LYS A 528 -17.55 -60.23 26.61
C LYS A 528 -18.39 -60.91 25.50
N ALA A 529 -18.29 -60.42 24.26
CA ALA A 529 -18.93 -61.02 23.10
C ALA A 529 -18.35 -62.40 22.76
N LYS A 530 -17.03 -62.61 22.93
CA LYS A 530 -16.40 -63.94 22.80
C LYS A 530 -16.86 -64.89 23.90
N ALA A 531 -16.98 -64.42 25.14
CA ALA A 531 -17.49 -65.22 26.25
C ALA A 531 -18.97 -65.60 26.07
N GLU A 532 -19.81 -64.67 25.59
CA GLU A 532 -21.22 -64.92 25.28
C GLU A 532 -21.39 -65.88 24.08
N ALA A 533 -20.55 -65.76 23.05
CA ALA A 533 -20.53 -66.69 21.92
C ALA A 533 -20.10 -68.10 22.34
N ALA A 534 -19.07 -68.23 23.19
CA ALA A 534 -18.63 -69.52 23.74
C ALA A 534 -19.70 -70.16 24.64
N ALA A 535 -20.41 -69.35 25.45
CA ALA A 535 -21.53 -69.83 26.27
C ALA A 535 -22.72 -70.29 25.41
N ALA A 536 -23.04 -69.58 24.32
CA ALA A 536 -24.10 -69.96 23.38
C ALA A 536 -23.76 -71.24 22.60
N GLU A 537 -22.48 -71.46 22.27
CA GLU A 537 -21.99 -72.67 21.61
C GLU A 537 -22.03 -73.87 22.57
N ALA A 538 -21.64 -73.69 23.83
CA ALA A 538 -21.77 -74.71 24.87
C ALA A 538 -23.24 -75.09 25.15
N ALA A 539 -24.16 -74.12 25.14
CA ALA A 539 -25.59 -74.37 25.29
C ALA A 539 -26.18 -75.12 24.08
N LYS A 540 -25.71 -74.85 22.86
CA LYS A 540 -26.08 -75.61 21.65
C LYS A 540 -25.54 -77.04 21.68
N ALA A 541 -24.32 -77.25 22.16
CA ALA A 541 -23.73 -78.57 22.32
C ALA A 541 -24.50 -79.41 23.36
N ALA A 542 -24.92 -78.79 24.47
CA ALA A 542 -25.76 -79.45 25.48
C ALA A 542 -27.16 -79.80 24.96
N ALA A 543 -27.77 -78.93 24.13
CA ALA A 543 -29.07 -79.20 23.51
C ALA A 543 -29.00 -80.30 22.43
N ALA A 544 -27.88 -80.44 21.72
CA ALA A 544 -27.68 -81.48 20.72
C ALA A 544 -27.45 -82.88 21.33
N ALA A 545 -26.95 -82.97 22.56
CA ALA A 545 -26.74 -84.24 23.27
C ALA A 545 -28.03 -84.86 23.85
N ALA A 546 -29.13 -84.10 23.93
CA ALA A 546 -30.36 -84.51 24.62
C ALA A 546 -31.50 -85.01 23.70
N ALA A 547 -31.27 -85.17 22.39
CA ALA A 547 -32.32 -85.56 21.44
C ALA A 547 -31.99 -86.86 20.69
N VAL A 548 -32.48 -88.00 21.20
CA VAL A 548 -32.66 -89.27 20.46
C VAL A 548 -34.15 -89.63 20.50
N PRO A 549 -34.79 -90.07 19.39
CA PRO A 549 -36.26 -90.10 19.29
C PRO A 549 -36.86 -91.48 19.59
N ALA A 550 -38.05 -91.53 20.21
CA ALA A 550 -38.92 -92.71 20.19
C ALA A 550 -40.40 -92.33 20.10
N LYS A 551 -41.07 -92.99 19.15
CA LYS A 551 -42.49 -92.88 18.74
C LYS A 551 -43.46 -93.47 19.78
N GLY A 552 -44.69 -92.95 19.81
CA GLY A 552 -45.89 -93.63 20.36
C GLY A 552 -46.99 -92.62 20.72
N ALA A 553 -47.91 -92.29 19.81
CA ALA A 553 -49.22 -92.95 19.61
C ALA A 553 -50.30 -92.62 20.67
N LYS A 554 -51.20 -91.71 20.25
CA LYS A 554 -52.68 -91.68 20.35
C LYS A 554 -53.42 -91.71 21.70
N GLY A 555 -54.29 -90.69 21.82
CA GLY A 555 -55.64 -90.73 22.42
C GLY A 555 -55.70 -90.28 23.88
N ALA A 556 -56.70 -89.58 24.42
CA ALA A 556 -57.88 -88.82 23.95
C ALA A 556 -58.59 -88.34 25.25
N GLY A 557 -59.32 -87.21 25.23
CA GLY A 557 -60.31 -86.84 26.28
C GLY A 557 -59.82 -85.84 27.34
N GLN A 558 -60.09 -84.54 27.19
CA GLN A 558 -61.24 -83.78 27.73
C GLN A 558 -61.14 -83.38 29.22
N GLY A 559 -61.33 -82.07 29.51
CA GLY A 559 -61.83 -81.63 30.83
C GLY A 559 -61.34 -80.30 31.43
N ALA A 560 -61.85 -79.17 30.91
CA ALA A 560 -62.38 -78.00 31.64
C ALA A 560 -61.62 -77.23 32.79
N LYS A 561 -61.48 -75.91 32.52
CA LYS A 561 -61.88 -74.71 33.31
C LYS A 561 -61.01 -74.07 34.43
N GLY A 562 -60.77 -72.76 34.23
CA GLY A 562 -60.74 -71.65 35.22
C GLY A 562 -59.34 -71.23 35.71
N GLY A 563 -58.89 -69.96 35.76
CA GLY A 563 -59.44 -68.63 35.45
C GLY A 563 -58.70 -67.54 36.28
N ALA A 564 -58.18 -66.49 35.60
CA ALA A 564 -57.76 -65.15 36.09
C ALA A 564 -56.44 -65.03 36.92
N LYS A 565 -55.57 -64.00 36.83
CA LYS A 565 -55.67 -62.60 36.33
C LYS A 565 -54.26 -61.96 36.08
N GLN A 566 -54.25 -60.88 35.28
CA GLN A 566 -53.20 -60.00 34.69
C GLN A 566 -52.75 -58.80 35.61
N PRO A 567 -51.93 -57.75 35.23
CA PRO A 567 -51.58 -57.24 33.87
C PRO A 567 -50.15 -56.62 33.57
N ALA A 568 -49.95 -56.30 32.26
CA ALA A 568 -49.23 -55.17 31.60
C ALA A 568 -47.69 -54.97 31.71
N GLY A 569 -46.94 -54.42 30.73
CA GLY A 569 -47.20 -53.94 29.37
C GLY A 569 -46.01 -53.13 28.77
N LYS A 570 -45.81 -53.29 27.43
CA LYS A 570 -45.20 -52.37 26.41
C LYS A 570 -43.66 -52.33 26.09
N PRO A 571 -43.27 -51.99 24.82
CA PRO A 571 -42.39 -52.84 23.99
C PRO A 571 -41.31 -52.11 23.10
N ALA A 572 -40.62 -52.89 22.25
CA ALA A 572 -39.72 -52.54 21.12
C ALA A 572 -40.50 -51.99 19.86
N PRO A 573 -39.93 -51.74 18.63
CA PRO A 573 -39.34 -52.75 17.69
C PRO A 573 -38.36 -52.23 16.57
N LYS A 574 -38.22 -53.04 15.49
CA LYS A 574 -37.15 -53.24 14.46
C LYS A 574 -37.25 -52.44 13.12
N GLN A 575 -36.11 -52.44 12.40
CA GLN A 575 -35.73 -52.15 10.97
C GLN A 575 -36.34 -53.11 9.88
N PRO A 576 -35.99 -53.08 8.55
CA PRO A 576 -35.39 -52.11 7.57
C PRO A 576 -36.07 -52.17 6.12
N PRO A 577 -35.42 -51.97 4.93
CA PRO A 577 -34.86 -50.73 4.31
C PRO A 577 -35.26 -50.45 2.81
N LYS A 578 -34.68 -49.35 2.28
CA LYS A 578 -34.35 -48.93 0.87
C LYS A 578 -35.39 -48.19 -0.01
N GLY A 579 -35.01 -46.97 -0.42
CA GLY A 579 -34.94 -46.59 -1.85
C GLY A 579 -35.73 -45.35 -2.36
N LYS A 580 -35.00 -44.22 -2.48
CA LYS A 580 -35.02 -43.16 -3.53
C LYS A 580 -36.26 -42.29 -3.89
N ASP A 581 -35.96 -40.98 -3.86
CA ASP A 581 -36.18 -39.90 -4.84
C ASP A 581 -37.54 -39.16 -5.00
N GLY A 582 -37.43 -37.82 -4.88
CA GLY A 582 -38.24 -36.77 -5.51
C GLY A 582 -39.56 -36.43 -4.81
N GLY A 583 -39.95 -35.19 -4.49
CA GLY A 583 -39.48 -33.86 -4.84
C GLY A 583 -40.69 -32.89 -4.75
N LYS A 584 -40.43 -31.61 -4.46
CA LYS A 584 -41.39 -30.46 -4.39
C LYS A 584 -42.39 -30.49 -3.21
N GLY A 585 -42.75 -29.42 -2.52
CA GLY A 585 -42.48 -27.99 -2.66
C GLY A 585 -43.65 -27.21 -2.02
N GLY A 586 -43.35 -26.12 -1.28
CA GLY A 586 -44.32 -25.16 -0.71
C GLY A 586 -44.87 -25.55 0.66
N GLY A 587 -45.05 -24.69 1.65
CA GLY A 587 -44.92 -23.24 1.77
C GLY A 587 -45.71 -22.79 3.01
N LYS A 588 -45.32 -21.64 3.59
CA LYS A 588 -45.91 -20.95 4.78
C LYS A 588 -45.61 -21.64 6.12
N GLY A 589 -45.17 -20.98 7.18
CA GLY A 589 -45.17 -19.56 7.54
C GLY A 589 -45.59 -19.50 9.02
N GLY A 590 -44.79 -18.88 9.90
CA GLY A 590 -45.16 -18.73 11.31
C GLY A 590 -44.00 -18.29 12.20
N ARG A 591 -43.97 -16.99 12.48
CA ARG A 591 -43.30 -16.33 13.63
C ARG A 591 -43.53 -17.06 14.94
N TYR A 592 -42.58 -17.00 15.87
CA TYR A 592 -42.69 -16.27 17.16
C TYR A 592 -41.36 -16.38 17.94
N ASP A 593 -40.79 -15.22 18.22
CA ASP A 593 -40.10 -14.74 19.45
C ASP A 593 -39.33 -15.73 20.34
N ALA A 594 -38.02 -15.50 20.50
CA ALA A 594 -37.46 -14.71 21.61
C ALA A 594 -35.99 -14.37 21.34
#